data_AF-A0A933BJS2-F1
#
_entry.id   AF-A0A933BJS2-F1
#
_cell.length_a   1.000
_cell.length_b   1.000
_cell.length_c   1.000
_cell.angle_alpha   90.00
_cell.angle_beta   90.00
_cell.angle_gamma   90.00
#
_symmetry.space_group_name_H-M   'P 1'
#
loop_
_entity.id
_entity.type
_entity.pdbx_description
1 polymer ?
#
loop_
_entity_poly.entity_id
_entity_poly.type
_entity_poly.pdbx_seq_one_letter_code
_entity_poly.pdbx_strand_id
1 'polypeptide(L)'
;MPLDQESIHDRDWLETKASETFFEEAPRYPDIADVVAELRPRRLLDVGCGSGYLAKLLKMRVPELVVHGIDISSVALQRARRYVDQVWQVDLDKADLPAPAEHYDTVACVEVLEHLYDPDHALQEIARVLVPGGYAVVTVPNLAYWRFRLALLRGRVPPPAMDRRHLHQFDSRLFAETLSR
;
A
#
# COMPACT_ATOMS: atom_id res chain seq x y z
N MET A 1 -6.52 -25.69 9.64
CA MET A 1 -6.15 -25.29 8.25
C MET A 1 -5.44 -23.95 8.36
N PRO A 2 -4.27 -23.73 7.73
CA PRO A 2 -3.72 -22.38 7.64
C PRO A 2 -4.77 -21.48 6.99
N LEU A 3 -4.96 -20.28 7.53
CA LEU A 3 -5.84 -19.29 6.91
C LEU A 3 -5.17 -18.81 5.62
N ASP A 4 -5.93 -18.69 4.55
CA ASP A 4 -5.50 -17.99 3.34
C ASP A 4 -5.28 -16.49 3.61
N GLN A 5 -4.54 -15.81 2.73
CA GLN A 5 -4.18 -14.40 2.91
C GLN A 5 -5.40 -13.48 3.08
N GLU A 6 -6.49 -13.71 2.34
CA GLU A 6 -7.74 -12.94 2.45
C GLU A 6 -8.31 -13.04 3.87
N SER A 7 -8.47 -14.27 4.38
CA SER A 7 -8.99 -14.52 5.74
C SER A 7 -8.13 -13.90 6.84
N ILE A 8 -6.81 -13.81 6.64
CA ILE A 8 -5.88 -13.14 7.58
C ILE A 8 -6.12 -11.63 7.58
N HIS A 9 -6.24 -11.01 6.40
CA HIS A 9 -6.45 -9.58 6.28
C HIS A 9 -7.85 -9.16 6.77
N ASP A 10 -8.90 -9.89 6.41
CA ASP A 10 -10.26 -9.61 6.91
C ASP A 10 -10.32 -9.65 8.44
N ARG A 11 -9.62 -10.61 9.07
CA ARG A 11 -9.51 -10.66 10.53
C ARG A 11 -8.79 -9.44 11.10
N ASP A 12 -7.67 -9.04 10.52
CA ASP A 12 -6.95 -7.84 10.96
C ASP A 12 -7.81 -6.57 10.83
N TRP A 13 -8.63 -6.47 9.79
CA TRP A 13 -9.58 -5.38 9.58
C TRP A 13 -10.74 -5.36 10.59
N LEU A 14 -11.13 -6.53 11.10
CA LEU A 14 -12.17 -6.68 12.11
C LEU A 14 -11.66 -6.54 13.55
N GLU A 15 -10.38 -6.85 13.80
CA GLU A 15 -9.78 -6.83 15.13
C GLU A 15 -8.90 -5.59 15.31
N THR A 16 -7.71 -5.56 14.69
CA THR A 16 -6.69 -4.53 14.91
C THR A 16 -7.07 -3.18 14.31
N LYS A 17 -7.60 -3.19 13.07
CA LYS A 17 -7.96 -1.99 12.30
C LYS A 17 -9.47 -1.72 12.35
N ALA A 18 -10.14 -2.15 13.41
CA ALA A 18 -11.58 -1.99 13.56
C ALA A 18 -11.99 -0.52 13.69
N SER A 19 -11.14 0.32 14.30
CA SER A 19 -11.39 1.75 14.44
C SER A 19 -11.32 2.47 13.09
N GLU A 20 -12.29 3.33 12.82
CA GLU A 20 -12.26 4.22 11.65
C GLU A 20 -11.07 5.21 11.70
N THR A 21 -10.57 5.52 12.89
CA THR A 21 -9.44 6.43 13.10
C THR A 21 -8.07 5.76 13.06
N PHE A 22 -7.99 4.44 12.84
CA PHE A 22 -6.73 3.70 12.91
C PHE A 22 -5.60 4.33 12.07
N PHE A 23 -5.95 4.79 10.86
CA PHE A 23 -4.98 5.45 9.97
C PHE A 23 -4.85 6.95 10.22
N GLU A 24 -5.78 7.59 10.93
CA GLU A 24 -5.67 9.01 11.32
C GLU A 24 -4.55 9.22 12.34
N GLU A 25 -4.24 8.19 13.12
CA GLU A 25 -3.12 8.19 14.08
C GLU A 25 -1.76 7.90 13.42
N ALA A 26 -1.74 7.51 12.14
CA ALA A 26 -0.52 7.22 11.41
C ALA A 26 -0.02 8.48 10.67
N PRO A 27 1.00 9.20 11.20
CA PRO A 27 1.42 10.50 10.67
C PRO A 27 1.96 10.44 9.23
N ARG A 28 2.32 9.24 8.75
CA ARG A 28 2.86 9.02 7.41
C ARG A 28 1.85 9.31 6.29
N TYR A 29 0.54 9.11 6.52
CA TYR A 29 -0.46 9.24 5.46
C TYR A 29 -0.64 10.68 4.99
N PRO A 30 -0.69 11.70 5.88
CA PRO A 30 -0.58 13.10 5.48
C PRO A 30 0.65 13.40 4.63
N ASP A 31 1.85 12.96 5.05
CA ASP A 31 3.09 13.20 4.32
C ASP A 31 3.07 12.57 2.92
N ILE A 32 2.60 11.32 2.82
CA ILE A 32 2.44 10.63 1.53
C ILE A 32 1.41 11.36 0.65
N ALA A 33 0.29 11.80 1.22
CA ALA A 33 -0.72 12.54 0.48
C ALA A 33 -0.20 13.88 -0.04
N ASP A 34 0.67 14.57 0.70
CA ASP A 34 1.34 15.78 0.25
C ASP A 34 2.26 15.48 -0.95
N VAL A 35 3.14 14.48 -0.83
CA VAL A 35 4.04 14.05 -1.92
C VAL A 35 3.26 13.67 -3.18
N VAL A 36 2.21 12.87 -3.05
CA VAL A 36 1.37 12.46 -4.19
C VAL A 36 0.64 13.65 -4.79
N ALA A 37 0.13 14.58 -3.98
CA ALA A 37 -0.59 15.75 -4.48
C ALA A 37 0.33 16.71 -5.28
N GLU A 38 1.61 16.81 -4.94
CA GLU A 38 2.60 17.58 -5.70
C GLU A 38 2.76 17.09 -7.14
N LEU A 39 2.53 15.80 -7.39
CA LEU A 39 2.55 15.20 -8.73
C LEU A 39 1.34 15.60 -9.58
N ARG A 40 0.33 16.24 -8.98
CA ARG A 40 -0.94 16.64 -9.62
C ARG A 40 -1.62 15.49 -10.38
N PRO A 41 -1.87 14.35 -9.72
CA PRO A 41 -2.50 13.20 -10.35
C PRO A 41 -3.89 13.56 -10.86
N ARG A 42 -4.32 12.95 -11.97
CA ARG A 42 -5.71 13.04 -12.43
C ARG A 42 -6.42 11.70 -12.29
N ARG A 43 -5.70 10.61 -12.48
CA ARG A 43 -6.22 9.26 -12.28
C ARG A 43 -5.19 8.41 -11.55
N LEU A 44 -5.49 8.10 -10.30
CA LEU A 44 -4.63 7.34 -9.40
C LEU A 44 -5.19 5.95 -9.14
N LEU A 45 -4.30 4.94 -9.16
CA LEU A 45 -4.58 3.62 -8.58
C LEU A 45 -3.90 3.49 -7.22
N ASP A 46 -4.68 3.15 -6.19
CA ASP A 46 -4.21 2.86 -4.84
C ASP A 46 -4.17 1.33 -4.64
N VAL A 47 -2.96 0.77 -4.70
CA VAL A 47 -2.68 -0.65 -4.53
C VAL A 47 -2.58 -0.95 -3.03
N GLY A 48 -3.48 -1.77 -2.51
CA GLY A 48 -3.65 -1.99 -1.07
C GLY A 48 -4.38 -0.81 -0.40
N CYS A 49 -5.48 -0.35 -0.99
CA CYS A 49 -6.15 0.88 -0.60
C CYS A 49 -6.79 0.84 0.80
N GLY A 50 -6.92 -0.36 1.38
CA GLY A 50 -7.46 -0.55 2.71
C GLY A 50 -8.85 0.06 2.87
N SER A 51 -8.99 1.01 3.81
CA SER A 51 -10.25 1.72 4.07
C SER A 51 -10.45 2.96 3.18
N GLY A 52 -9.55 3.22 2.23
CA GLY A 52 -9.57 4.41 1.38
C GLY A 52 -9.11 5.69 2.08
N TYR A 53 -8.37 5.58 3.20
CA TYR A 53 -7.94 6.76 3.95
C TYR A 53 -6.99 7.66 3.15
N LEU A 54 -6.06 7.08 2.38
CA LEU A 54 -5.20 7.86 1.48
C LEU A 54 -6.05 8.61 0.44
N ALA A 55 -7.04 7.96 -0.16
CA ALA A 55 -7.97 8.59 -1.10
C ALA A 55 -8.73 9.78 -0.48
N LYS A 56 -9.18 9.66 0.78
CA LYS A 56 -9.80 10.77 1.55
C LYS A 56 -8.84 11.97 1.62
N LEU A 57 -7.58 11.73 2.00
CA LEU A 57 -6.56 12.78 2.12
C LEU A 57 -6.21 13.43 0.78
N LEU A 58 -6.13 12.63 -0.28
CA LEU A 58 -5.82 13.09 -1.62
C LEU A 58 -6.94 13.93 -2.21
N LYS A 59 -8.20 13.52 -2.07
CA LYS A 59 -9.36 14.28 -2.57
C LYS A 59 -9.53 15.63 -1.85
N MET A 60 -9.05 15.76 -0.61
CA MET A 60 -9.01 17.07 0.06
C MET A 60 -7.96 18.02 -0.56
N ARG A 61 -6.88 17.47 -1.14
CA ARG A 61 -5.77 18.24 -1.75
C ARG A 61 -5.97 18.46 -3.25
N VAL A 62 -6.55 17.48 -3.93
CA VAL A 62 -6.80 17.44 -5.38
C VAL A 62 -8.25 17.01 -5.59
N PRO A 63 -9.22 17.94 -5.50
CA PRO A 63 -10.65 17.58 -5.52
C PRO A 63 -11.13 16.87 -6.79
N GLU A 64 -10.48 17.13 -7.93
CA GLU A 64 -10.82 16.53 -9.24
C GLU A 64 -10.14 15.16 -9.47
N LEU A 65 -9.39 14.65 -8.48
CA LEU A 65 -8.69 13.37 -8.60
C LEU A 65 -9.67 12.21 -8.63
N VAL A 66 -9.59 11.39 -9.68
CA VAL A 66 -10.23 10.07 -9.72
C VAL A 66 -9.31 9.06 -9.06
N VAL A 67 -9.80 8.41 -8.01
CA VAL A 67 -9.08 7.37 -7.26
C VAL A 67 -9.75 6.02 -7.47
N HIS A 68 -8.98 5.09 -7.99
CA HIS A 68 -9.30 3.68 -8.12
C HIS A 68 -8.50 2.92 -7.06
N GLY A 69 -9.03 1.84 -6.49
CA GLY A 69 -8.35 1.13 -5.40
C GLY A 69 -8.54 -0.38 -5.45
N ILE A 70 -7.50 -1.11 -5.08
CA ILE A 70 -7.59 -2.56 -4.90
C ILE A 70 -7.15 -2.96 -3.49
N ASP A 71 -7.75 -4.02 -2.96
CA ASP A 71 -7.31 -4.64 -1.72
C ASP A 71 -7.76 -6.11 -1.73
N ILE A 72 -7.05 -6.97 -0.98
CA ILE A 72 -7.46 -8.36 -0.83
C ILE A 72 -8.66 -8.49 0.13
N SER A 73 -8.80 -7.56 1.08
CA SER A 73 -9.82 -7.59 2.12
C SER A 73 -11.17 -7.03 1.66
N SER A 74 -12.18 -7.90 1.63
CA SER A 74 -13.56 -7.50 1.34
C SER A 74 -14.09 -6.50 2.37
N VAL A 75 -13.67 -6.64 3.64
CA VAL A 75 -14.06 -5.77 4.76
C VAL A 75 -13.49 -4.36 4.59
N ALA A 76 -12.21 -4.27 4.19
CA ALA A 76 -11.56 -3.01 3.92
C ALA A 76 -12.25 -2.27 2.77
N LEU A 77 -12.51 -2.97 1.67
CA LEU A 77 -13.15 -2.40 0.48
C LEU A 77 -14.57 -1.90 0.73
N GLN A 78 -15.33 -2.50 1.66
CA GLN A 78 -16.62 -1.97 2.08
C GLN A 78 -16.49 -0.55 2.65
N ARG A 79 -15.40 -0.27 3.39
CA ARG A 79 -15.11 1.07 3.93
C ARG A 79 -14.54 2.00 2.86
N ALA A 80 -13.66 1.50 1.99
CA ALA A 80 -13.02 2.27 0.92
C ALA A 80 -13.99 2.94 -0.05
N ARG A 81 -15.14 2.31 -0.32
CA ARG A 81 -16.21 2.85 -1.19
C ARG A 81 -16.72 4.24 -0.80
N ARG A 82 -16.44 4.72 0.42
CA ARG A 82 -16.77 6.08 0.85
C ARG A 82 -15.88 7.16 0.22
N TYR A 83 -14.67 6.79 -0.20
CA TYR A 83 -13.62 7.74 -0.61
C TYR A 83 -13.03 7.43 -1.99
N VAL A 84 -13.04 6.15 -2.38
CA VAL A 84 -12.52 5.65 -3.67
C VAL A 84 -13.67 5.57 -4.69
N ASP A 85 -13.43 5.99 -5.93
CA ASP A 85 -14.43 6.03 -7.01
C ASP A 85 -14.75 4.63 -7.57
N GLN A 86 -13.76 3.73 -7.59
CA GLN A 86 -13.93 2.35 -8.00
C GLN A 86 -13.04 1.41 -7.20
N VAL A 87 -13.59 0.29 -6.73
CA VAL A 87 -12.86 -0.72 -5.96
C VAL A 87 -12.91 -2.11 -6.60
N TRP A 88 -11.83 -2.86 -6.49
CA TRP A 88 -11.79 -4.28 -6.84
C TRP A 88 -11.15 -5.09 -5.72
N GLN A 89 -11.72 -6.27 -5.44
CA GLN A 89 -11.10 -7.25 -4.57
C GLN A 89 -10.12 -8.07 -5.39
N VAL A 90 -8.83 -7.99 -5.06
CA VAL A 90 -7.75 -8.63 -5.82
C VAL A 90 -6.71 -9.21 -4.86
N ASP A 91 -6.35 -10.46 -5.08
CA ASP A 91 -5.17 -11.10 -4.50
C ASP A 91 -4.03 -10.96 -5.51
N LEU A 92 -3.12 -10.02 -5.26
CA LEU A 92 -1.99 -9.71 -6.16
C LEU A 92 -0.97 -10.85 -6.29
N ASP A 93 -0.99 -11.84 -5.39
CA ASP A 93 -0.14 -13.02 -5.54
C ASP A 93 -0.75 -14.04 -6.53
N LYS A 94 -1.99 -13.81 -6.97
CA LYS A 94 -2.73 -14.76 -7.83
C LYS A 94 -3.30 -14.13 -9.11
N ALA A 95 -3.32 -12.81 -9.19
CA ALA A 95 -3.95 -12.10 -10.30
C ALA A 95 -3.29 -10.75 -10.57
N ASP A 96 -3.30 -10.40 -11.85
CA ASP A 96 -2.88 -9.10 -12.39
C ASP A 96 -3.80 -7.96 -11.88
N LEU A 97 -3.30 -6.72 -11.98
CA LEU A 97 -4.09 -5.53 -11.71
C LEU A 97 -5.27 -5.43 -12.71
N PRO A 98 -6.50 -5.14 -12.25
CA PRO A 98 -7.72 -5.16 -13.05
C PRO A 98 -7.88 -3.87 -13.89
N ALA A 99 -6.83 -3.49 -14.61
CA ALA A 99 -6.78 -2.32 -15.46
C ALA A 99 -5.95 -2.59 -16.72
N PRO A 100 -6.27 -1.93 -17.85
CA PRO A 100 -5.45 -2.01 -19.05
C PRO A 100 -4.08 -1.36 -18.83
N ALA A 101 -3.14 -1.65 -19.73
CA ALA A 101 -1.86 -0.96 -19.75
C ALA A 101 -2.05 0.55 -19.96
N GLU A 102 -1.13 1.36 -19.44
CA GLU A 102 -1.09 2.81 -19.64
C GLU A 102 -2.41 3.53 -19.31
N HIS A 103 -3.01 3.21 -18.16
CA HIS A 103 -4.31 3.74 -17.74
C HIS A 103 -4.23 4.85 -16.68
N TYR A 104 -3.23 4.77 -15.80
CA TYR A 104 -3.07 5.66 -14.64
C TYR A 104 -1.88 6.60 -14.83
N ASP A 105 -2.02 7.86 -14.43
CA ASP A 105 -0.90 8.80 -14.38
C ASP A 105 -0.13 8.74 -13.06
N THR A 106 -0.73 8.19 -12.01
CA THR A 106 -0.06 7.90 -10.74
C THR A 106 -0.53 6.57 -10.17
N VAL A 107 0.37 5.82 -9.54
CA VAL A 107 0.04 4.63 -8.75
C VAL A 107 0.64 4.80 -7.36
N ALA A 108 -0.15 4.58 -6.31
CA ALA A 108 0.32 4.52 -4.93
C ALA A 108 0.32 3.05 -4.47
N CYS A 109 1.38 2.63 -3.78
CA CYS A 109 1.52 1.29 -3.20
C CYS A 109 2.17 1.44 -1.82
N VAL A 110 1.35 1.58 -0.78
CA VAL A 110 1.76 2.03 0.55
C VAL A 110 1.71 0.87 1.54
N GLU A 111 2.87 0.37 1.99
CA GLU A 111 2.99 -0.74 2.95
C GLU A 111 2.28 -2.02 2.44
N VAL A 112 2.58 -2.42 1.21
CA VAL A 112 2.01 -3.62 0.55
C VAL A 112 3.07 -4.63 0.15
N LEU A 113 4.19 -4.19 -0.43
CA LEU A 113 5.19 -5.09 -1.03
C LEU A 113 5.80 -6.07 -0.02
N GLU A 114 5.87 -5.69 1.26
CA GLU A 114 6.33 -6.55 2.34
C GLU A 114 5.39 -7.73 2.63
N HIS A 115 4.14 -7.67 2.19
CA HIS A 115 3.11 -8.67 2.44
C HIS A 115 2.92 -9.65 1.29
N LEU A 116 3.45 -9.35 0.10
CA LEU A 116 3.32 -10.16 -1.10
C LEU A 116 4.36 -11.28 -1.11
N TYR A 117 4.04 -12.43 -1.71
CA TYR A 117 5.01 -13.48 -2.00
C TYR A 117 5.88 -13.11 -3.20
N ASP A 118 5.32 -12.39 -4.18
CA ASP A 118 6.02 -11.92 -5.38
C ASP A 118 5.92 -10.39 -5.55
N PRO A 119 6.76 -9.61 -4.85
CA PRO A 119 6.78 -8.15 -5.01
C PRO A 119 7.26 -7.72 -6.41
N ASP A 120 8.04 -8.55 -7.11
CA ASP A 120 8.54 -8.24 -8.45
C ASP A 120 7.37 -8.26 -9.46
N HIS A 121 6.44 -9.23 -9.34
CA HIS A 121 5.20 -9.24 -10.12
C HIS A 121 4.35 -7.98 -9.90
N ALA A 122 4.15 -7.57 -8.65
CA ALA A 122 3.38 -6.35 -8.35
C ALA A 122 4.03 -5.10 -8.95
N LEU A 123 5.36 -4.99 -8.91
CA LEU A 123 6.07 -3.86 -9.54
C LEU A 123 5.94 -3.87 -11.06
N GLN A 124 5.99 -5.03 -11.70
CA GLN A 124 5.75 -5.17 -13.14
C GLN A 124 4.33 -4.74 -13.51
N GLU A 125 3.34 -5.13 -12.72
CA GLU A 125 1.95 -4.73 -12.93
C GLU A 125 1.74 -3.23 -12.72
N ILE A 126 2.34 -2.63 -11.69
CA ILE A 126 2.35 -1.18 -11.46
C ILE A 126 2.95 -0.45 -12.68
N ALA A 127 4.10 -0.92 -13.18
CA ALA A 127 4.73 -0.37 -14.37
C ALA A 127 3.85 -0.52 -15.62
N ARG A 128 3.18 -1.67 -15.79
CA ARG A 128 2.29 -1.94 -16.93
C ARG A 128 1.12 -0.96 -16.98
N VAL A 129 0.46 -0.70 -15.85
CA VAL A 129 -0.75 0.14 -15.80
C VAL A 129 -0.45 1.65 -15.80
N LEU A 130 0.80 2.05 -15.57
CA LEU A 130 1.24 3.43 -15.65
C LEU A 130 1.37 3.90 -17.10
N VAL A 131 0.92 5.11 -17.39
CA VAL A 131 1.24 5.79 -18.66
C VAL A 131 2.74 6.12 -18.73
N PRO A 132 3.32 6.26 -19.94
CA PRO A 132 4.66 6.78 -20.08
C PRO A 132 4.83 8.15 -19.40
N GLY A 133 5.81 8.26 -18.50
CA GLY A 133 6.04 9.47 -17.70
C GLY A 133 5.12 9.62 -16.47
N GLY A 134 4.29 8.62 -16.17
CA GLY A 134 3.56 8.55 -14.90
C GLY A 134 4.46 8.20 -13.72
N TYR A 135 3.90 8.30 -12.51
CA TYR A 135 4.67 8.14 -11.27
C TYR A 135 4.16 6.98 -10.42
N ALA A 136 5.07 6.19 -9.85
CA ALA A 136 4.79 5.26 -8.77
C ALA A 136 5.27 5.84 -7.44
N VAL A 137 4.41 5.89 -6.42
CA VAL A 137 4.75 6.24 -5.04
C VAL A 137 4.63 4.99 -4.19
N VAL A 138 5.78 4.44 -3.79
CA VAL A 138 5.87 3.15 -3.10
C VAL A 138 6.51 3.32 -1.73
N THR A 139 5.93 2.73 -0.68
CA THR A 139 6.52 2.72 0.67
C THR A 139 6.63 1.31 1.22
N VAL A 140 7.68 1.09 2.02
CA VAL A 140 7.92 -0.14 2.77
C VAL A 140 8.54 0.20 4.13
N PRO A 141 8.35 -0.64 5.15
CA PRO A 141 9.03 -0.53 6.43
C PRO A 141 10.55 -0.65 6.27
N ASN A 142 11.29 0.35 6.75
CA ASN A 142 12.75 0.31 6.79
C ASN A 142 13.24 -0.36 8.10
N LEU A 143 13.57 -1.66 8.02
CA LEU A 143 14.11 -2.43 9.15
C LEU A 143 15.42 -1.84 9.68
N ALA A 144 16.19 -1.18 8.80
CA ALA A 144 17.47 -0.57 9.15
C ALA A 144 17.32 0.85 9.74
N TYR A 145 16.11 1.29 10.10
CA TYR A 145 15.91 2.54 10.83
C TYR A 145 16.72 2.58 12.14
N TRP A 146 17.37 3.72 12.43
CA TRP A 146 18.37 3.81 13.50
C TRP A 146 17.83 3.41 14.89
N ARG A 147 16.56 3.72 15.19
CA ARG A 147 15.93 3.32 16.47
C ARG A 147 15.79 1.80 16.57
N PHE A 148 15.54 1.11 15.46
CA PHE A 148 15.47 -0.35 15.42
C PHE A 148 16.85 -0.97 15.58
N ARG A 149 17.90 -0.39 14.99
CA ARG A 149 19.29 -0.80 15.25
C ARG A 149 19.63 -0.69 16.73
N LEU A 150 19.27 0.42 17.38
CA LEU A 150 19.45 0.61 18.82
C LEU A 150 18.59 -0.32 19.68
N ALA A 151 17.42 -0.75 19.19
CA ALA A 151 16.59 -1.74 19.87
C ALA A 151 17.22 -3.14 19.79
N LEU A 152 17.74 -3.51 18.63
CA LEU A 152 18.45 -4.77 18.40
C LEU A 152 19.70 -4.88 19.28
N LEU A 153 20.48 -3.81 19.41
CA LEU A 153 21.63 -3.76 20.34
C LEU A 153 21.21 -3.98 21.81
N ARG A 154 19.94 -3.73 22.14
CA ARG A 154 19.35 -3.99 23.47
C ARG A 154 18.60 -5.33 23.54
N GLY A 155 18.77 -6.22 22.56
CA GLY A 155 18.10 -7.52 22.51
C GLY A 155 16.59 -7.45 22.24
N ARG A 156 16.08 -6.35 21.67
CA ARG A 156 14.67 -6.19 21.32
C ARG A 156 14.48 -6.34 19.82
N VAL A 157 13.54 -7.21 19.44
CA VAL A 157 13.14 -7.40 18.03
C VAL A 157 12.35 -6.16 17.57
N PRO A 158 12.71 -5.54 16.42
CA PRO A 158 11.96 -4.43 15.85
C PRO A 158 10.51 -4.82 15.50
N PRO A 159 9.53 -3.92 15.67
CA PRO A 159 8.13 -4.21 15.36
C PRO A 159 7.87 -4.76 13.94
N PRO A 160 8.48 -4.21 12.85
CA PRO A 160 8.27 -4.77 11.51
C PRO A 160 8.74 -6.23 11.36
N ALA A 161 9.74 -6.65 12.14
CA ALA A 161 10.23 -8.03 12.15
C ALA A 161 9.39 -8.96 13.04
N MET A 162 8.45 -8.42 13.82
CA MET A 162 7.52 -9.20 14.65
C MET A 162 6.20 -9.50 13.93
N ASP A 163 5.85 -8.72 12.90
CA ASP A 163 4.67 -8.97 12.10
C ASP A 163 4.89 -10.16 11.15
N ARG A 164 4.19 -11.26 11.44
CA ARG A 164 4.30 -12.50 10.67
C ARG A 164 3.74 -12.40 9.25
N ARG A 165 3.03 -11.31 8.93
CA ARG A 165 2.53 -11.03 7.59
C ARG A 165 3.59 -10.33 6.73
N HIS A 166 4.68 -9.84 7.31
CA HIS A 166 5.79 -9.27 6.54
C HIS A 166 6.68 -10.42 6.06
N LEU A 167 6.45 -10.85 4.83
CA LEU A 167 7.23 -11.87 4.13
C LEU A 167 8.60 -11.35 3.72
N HIS A 168 8.69 -10.03 3.48
CA HIS A 168 9.92 -9.34 3.14
C HIS A 168 10.26 -8.26 4.18
N GLN A 169 11.56 -8.04 4.37
CA GLN A 169 12.09 -6.97 5.21
C GLN A 169 13.01 -6.11 4.37
N PHE A 170 12.76 -4.81 4.34
CA PHE A 170 13.51 -3.88 3.51
C PHE A 170 14.45 -3.01 4.33
N ASP A 171 15.57 -2.65 3.72
CA ASP A 171 16.28 -1.42 4.02
C ASP A 171 16.27 -0.52 2.78
N SER A 172 16.81 0.70 2.90
CA SER A 172 16.82 1.64 1.77
C SER A 172 17.59 1.14 0.56
N ARG A 173 18.60 0.30 0.75
CA ARG A 173 19.44 -0.21 -0.34
C ARG A 173 18.71 -1.34 -1.07
N LEU A 174 18.24 -2.34 -0.33
CA LEU A 174 17.50 -3.46 -0.91
C LEU A 174 16.23 -2.96 -1.62
N PHE A 175 15.53 -1.97 -1.03
CA PHE A 175 14.37 -1.38 -1.66
C PHE A 175 14.70 -0.71 -3.01
N ALA A 176 15.78 0.08 -3.07
CA ALA A 176 16.22 0.69 -4.33
C ALA A 176 16.64 -0.35 -5.39
N GLU A 177 17.29 -1.43 -4.97
CA GLU A 177 17.65 -2.55 -5.85
C GLU A 177 16.41 -3.26 -6.38
N THR A 178 15.39 -3.49 -5.55
CA THR A 178 14.10 -4.08 -5.97
C THR A 178 13.36 -3.19 -6.97
N LEU A 179 13.32 -1.87 -6.76
CA LEU A 179 12.68 -0.92 -7.69
C LEU A 179 13.40 -0.78 -9.05
N SER A 180 14.63 -1.29 -9.17
CA SER A 180 15.46 -1.16 -10.38
C SER A 180 15.42 -2.40 -11.29
N ARG A 181 14.65 -3.42 -10.92
CA ARG A 181 14.49 -4.66 -11.70
C ARG A 181 13.40 -4.49 -12.75
#